data_AF-A0A183PF06-F1
#
_entry.id   AF-A0A183PF06-F1
#
_cell.length_a   1.000
_cell.length_b   1.000
_cell.length_c   1.000
_cell.angle_alpha   90.00
_cell.angle_beta   90.00
_cell.angle_gamma   90.00
#
_symmetry.space_group_name_H-M   'P 1'
#
loop_
_entity.id
_entity.type
_entity.pdbx_description
1 polymer ?
#
loop_
_entity_poly.entity_id
_entity_poly.type
_entity_poly.pdbx_seq_one_letter_code
_entity_poly.pdbx_strand_id
1 'polypeptide(L)'
;MLMFSRLMDEELNDSDISLDDSVHSGENDELVNLLDVPYTTTESREEDSLEYEILHPNQLSQLMSDITKEVEQIIQIPPTYLRLLLAHFKWDKDALMEFYFEHGKTDTFAQTGILDPMDIPGKM
;
A
#
# COMPACT_ATOMS: atom_id res chain seq x y z
N MET A 1 -7.36 -6.85 51.82
CA MET A 1 -6.58 -5.88 52.60
C MET A 1 -5.25 -6.54 52.96
N LEU A 2 -4.14 -5.90 52.55
CA LEU A 2 -2.72 -6.14 52.90
C LEU A 2 -2.12 -7.49 52.44
N MET A 3 -0.83 -7.63 52.14
CA MET A 3 0.25 -6.78 51.63
C MET A 3 1.35 -7.82 51.32
N PHE A 4 1.77 -7.97 50.07
CA PHE A 4 3.03 -8.65 49.77
C PHE A 4 4.10 -7.58 49.64
N SER A 5 4.65 -7.18 50.78
CA SER A 5 5.92 -6.48 50.83
C SER A 5 7.02 -7.52 50.93
N ARG A 6 7.86 -7.63 49.89
CA ARG A 6 9.31 -7.76 50.08
C ARG A 6 10.05 -7.17 48.88
N LEU A 7 10.70 -6.07 49.23
CA LEU A 7 11.71 -5.28 48.56
C LEU A 7 12.96 -6.11 48.24
N MET A 8 13.49 -5.97 47.03
CA MET A 8 14.93 -5.98 46.72
C MET A 8 15.15 -5.07 45.52
N ASP A 9 15.62 -3.87 45.85
CA ASP A 9 16.19 -2.81 45.03
C ASP A 9 17.59 -3.20 44.51
N GLU A 10 18.08 -2.44 43.52
CA GLU A 10 19.46 -2.41 42.97
C GLU A 10 19.91 -3.64 42.15
N GLU A 11 20.55 -3.54 40.97
CA GLU A 11 21.44 -2.51 40.44
C GLU A 11 21.15 -2.19 38.96
N LEU A 12 21.20 -0.89 38.66
CA LEU A 12 21.35 -0.31 37.33
C LEU A 12 22.76 -0.61 36.83
N ASN A 13 22.90 -1.47 35.81
CA ASN A 13 24.14 -1.57 35.07
C ASN A 13 24.18 -0.46 34.01
N ASP A 14 24.61 0.73 34.44
CA ASP A 14 25.06 1.81 33.56
C ASP A 14 26.36 1.38 32.87
N SER A 15 26.28 1.11 31.57
CA SER A 15 27.44 0.93 30.71
C SER A 15 27.26 1.78 29.47
N ASP A 16 27.57 3.06 29.65
CA ASP A 16 28.32 3.94 28.74
C ASP A 16 28.11 3.70 27.24
N ILE A 17 27.03 4.28 26.70
CA ILE A 17 27.03 4.74 25.31
C ILE A 17 27.24 6.24 25.31
N SER A 18 28.49 6.67 25.17
CA SER A 18 28.78 8.05 24.78
C SER A 18 28.28 8.25 23.34
N LEU A 19 27.07 8.77 23.21
CA LEU A 19 26.62 9.41 21.97
C LEU A 19 27.29 10.78 21.91
N ASP A 20 28.42 10.85 21.23
CA ASP A 20 28.97 12.09 20.73
C ASP A 20 28.08 12.61 19.59
N ASP A 21 26.92 13.17 19.92
CA ASP A 21 26.23 14.05 18.97
C ASP A 21 26.95 15.40 18.98
N SER A 22 28.10 15.43 18.31
CA SER A 22 28.80 16.67 17.99
C SER A 22 27.97 17.41 16.94
N VAL A 23 26.99 18.17 17.42
CA VAL A 23 26.31 19.18 16.61
C VAL A 23 27.36 20.20 16.18
N HIS A 24 27.90 20.02 14.98
CA HIS A 24 28.65 21.07 14.32
C HIS A 24 27.67 22.20 14.03
N SER A 25 27.58 23.16 14.95
CA SER A 25 27.00 24.48 14.72
C SER A 25 27.90 25.22 13.73
N GLY A 26 27.88 24.75 12.48
CA GLY A 26 28.37 25.49 11.32
C GLY A 26 27.36 26.57 11.01
N GLU A 27 27.61 27.74 11.58
CA GLU A 27 27.00 29.01 11.24
C GLU A 27 27.25 29.37 9.76
N ASN A 28 26.51 28.74 8.86
CA ASN A 28 26.36 29.19 7.48
C ASN A 28 25.01 28.79 6.91
N ASP A 29 23.92 29.30 7.48
CA ASP A 29 22.64 29.40 6.75
C ASP A 29 22.78 30.45 5.64
N GLU A 30 23.60 30.14 4.63
CA GLU A 30 23.45 30.74 3.31
C GLU A 30 22.31 29.96 2.64
N LEU A 31 21.12 30.54 2.74
CA LEU A 31 19.91 30.06 2.09
C LEU A 31 20.16 30.04 0.57
N VAL A 32 20.69 28.93 0.07
CA VAL A 32 20.92 28.71 -1.35
C VAL A 32 19.58 28.78 -2.05
N ASN A 33 19.43 29.80 -2.89
CA ASN A 33 18.25 30.00 -3.71
C ASN A 33 18.12 28.82 -4.68
N LEU A 34 17.35 27.79 -4.31
CA LEU A 34 17.06 26.60 -5.12
C LEU A 34 16.36 26.91 -6.46
N LEU A 35 16.09 28.18 -6.76
CA LEU A 35 15.53 28.64 -8.02
C LEU A 35 16.55 28.69 -9.17
N ASP A 36 17.85 28.53 -8.93
CA ASP A 36 18.89 28.63 -9.98
C ASP A 36 19.76 27.37 -10.14
N VAL A 37 19.23 26.18 -9.80
CA VAL A 37 19.87 24.95 -10.24
C VAL A 37 19.50 24.73 -11.71
N PRO A 38 20.41 24.92 -12.70
CA PRO A 38 20.14 24.46 -14.04
C PRO A 38 19.92 22.95 -13.96
N TYR A 39 18.74 22.50 -14.40
CA TYR A 39 18.36 21.09 -14.51
C TYR A 39 19.19 20.37 -15.57
N THR A 40 20.52 20.31 -15.44
CA THR A 40 21.40 19.56 -16.34
C THR A 40 22.64 19.08 -15.60
N THR A 41 22.47 18.25 -14.57
CA THR A 41 23.49 17.25 -14.25
C THR A 41 22.93 15.90 -14.66
N THR A 42 22.93 15.67 -15.97
CA THR A 42 22.92 14.31 -16.52
C THR A 42 24.27 13.71 -16.14
N GLU A 43 24.36 13.08 -14.97
CA GLU A 43 25.37 12.07 -14.75
C GLU A 43 25.18 11.04 -15.88
N SER A 44 26.20 10.90 -16.72
CA SER A 44 26.26 9.96 -17.84
C SER A 44 26.29 8.53 -17.31
N ARG A 45 25.15 8.07 -16.78
CA ARG A 45 24.86 6.66 -16.60
C ARG A 45 24.46 6.17 -17.98
N GLU A 46 25.20 5.19 -18.51
CA GLU A 46 24.85 4.50 -19.74
C GLU A 46 23.37 4.12 -19.67
N GLU A 47 22.57 4.87 -20.43
CA GLU A 47 21.12 4.84 -20.39
C GLU A 47 20.72 3.64 -21.23
N ASP A 48 20.67 2.46 -20.62
CA ASP A 48 19.70 1.45 -21.06
C ASP A 48 18.36 2.18 -21.07
N SER A 49 17.94 2.61 -22.25
CA SER A 49 16.78 3.49 -22.42
C SER A 49 15.58 2.73 -21.89
N LEU A 50 15.17 3.06 -20.66
CA LEU A 50 14.03 2.44 -19.99
C LEU A 50 12.80 2.81 -20.82
N GLU A 51 12.31 1.87 -21.61
CA GLU A 51 11.10 2.07 -22.39
C GLU A 51 9.91 2.11 -21.41
N TYR A 52 9.24 3.26 -21.34
CA TYR A 52 8.03 3.43 -20.55
C TYR A 52 6.91 4.01 -21.41
N GLU A 53 5.69 3.59 -21.11
CA GLU A 53 4.47 4.12 -21.71
C GLU A 53 3.74 5.01 -20.70
N ILE A 54 3.40 6.23 -21.11
CA ILE A 54 2.56 7.12 -20.30
C ILE A 54 1.09 6.80 -20.63
N LEU A 55 0.34 6.33 -19.63
CA LEU A 55 -1.09 6.07 -19.77
C LEU A 55 -1.91 7.29 -19.35
N HIS A 56 -2.87 7.66 -20.20
CA HIS A 56 -3.90 8.63 -19.84
C HIS A 56 -4.97 7.98 -18.94
N PRO A 57 -5.68 8.78 -18.11
CA PRO A 57 -6.73 8.26 -17.22
C PRO A 57 -7.81 7.43 -17.94
N ASN A 58 -8.14 7.78 -19.19
CA ASN A 58 -9.11 7.04 -20.00
C ASN A 58 -8.59 5.65 -20.40
N GLN A 59 -7.30 5.53 -20.75
CA GLN A 59 -6.68 4.24 -21.09
C GLN A 59 -6.61 3.34 -19.86
N LEU A 60 -6.25 3.90 -18.70
CA LEU A 60 -6.25 3.15 -17.44
C LEU A 60 -7.67 2.68 -17.08
N SER A 61 -8.68 3.54 -17.23
CA SER A 61 -10.07 3.18 -16.96
C SER A 61 -10.60 2.10 -17.90
N GLN A 62 -10.18 2.12 -19.18
CA GLN A 62 -10.48 1.08 -20.16
C GLN A 62 -9.85 -0.26 -19.73
N LEU A 63 -8.55 -0.26 -19.43
CA LEU A 63 -7.85 -1.45 -18.93
C LEU A 63 -8.55 -2.06 -17.71
N MET A 64 -8.88 -1.23 -16.71
CA MET A 64 -9.63 -1.67 -15.53
C MET A 64 -10.98 -2.27 -15.89
N SER A 65 -11.67 -1.69 -16.88
CA SER A 65 -12.99 -2.16 -17.34
C SER A 65 -12.88 -3.50 -18.07
N ASP A 66 -11.86 -3.67 -18.90
CA ASP A 66 -11.64 -4.89 -19.68
C ASP A 66 -11.27 -6.05 -18.75
N ILE A 67 -10.37 -5.82 -17.79
CA ILE A 67 -10.05 -6.78 -16.73
C ILE A 67 -11.31 -7.17 -15.95
N THR A 68 -12.16 -6.20 -15.58
CA THR A 68 -13.39 -6.47 -14.84
C THR A 68 -14.35 -7.35 -15.65
N LYS A 69 -14.51 -7.09 -16.96
CA LYS A 69 -15.38 -7.87 -17.86
C LYS A 69 -14.89 -9.30 -18.06
N GLU A 70 -13.57 -9.48 -18.18
CA GLU A 70 -13.00 -10.83 -18.30
C GLU A 70 -13.33 -11.68 -17.07
N VAL A 71 -13.19 -11.11 -15.87
CA VAL A 71 -13.53 -11.81 -14.62
C VAL A 71 -15.05 -12.01 -14.49
N GLU A 72 -15.86 -11.04 -14.91
CA GLU A 72 -17.33 -11.14 -14.90
C GLU A 72 -17.85 -12.32 -15.73
N GLN A 73 -17.19 -12.65 -16.84
CA GLN A 73 -17.56 -13.79 -17.68
C GLN A 73 -17.39 -15.14 -16.97
N ILE A 74 -16.52 -15.21 -15.96
CA ILE A 74 -16.18 -16.43 -15.22
C ILE A 74 -16.96 -16.45 -13.89
N ILE A 75 -16.98 -15.32 -13.20
CA ILE A 75 -17.60 -15.15 -11.89
C ILE A 75 -18.83 -14.24 -12.06
N GLN A 76 -20.03 -14.77 -11.82
CA GLN A 76 -21.30 -14.05 -11.97
C GLN A 76 -21.59 -13.05 -10.84
N ILE A 77 -20.65 -12.13 -10.60
CA ILE A 77 -20.77 -11.01 -9.65
C ILE A 77 -20.91 -9.71 -10.44
N PRO A 78 -21.76 -8.75 -10.02
CA PRO A 78 -21.90 -7.49 -10.73
C PRO A 78 -20.57 -6.72 -10.84
N PRO A 79 -20.28 -6.03 -11.96
CA PRO A 79 -18.99 -5.38 -12.24
C PRO A 79 -18.51 -4.43 -11.15
N THR A 80 -19.42 -3.71 -10.50
CA THR A 80 -19.09 -2.78 -9.42
C THR A 80 -18.39 -3.49 -8.26
N TYR A 81 -18.86 -4.67 -7.87
CA TYR A 81 -18.29 -5.45 -6.78
C TYR A 81 -17.01 -6.16 -7.21
N LEU A 82 -16.97 -6.70 -8.43
CA LEU A 82 -15.73 -7.25 -8.99
C LEU A 82 -14.60 -6.23 -8.99
N ARG A 83 -14.89 -4.96 -9.31
CA ARG A 83 -13.89 -3.89 -9.25
C ARG A 83 -13.33 -3.67 -7.84
N LEU A 84 -14.19 -3.74 -6.82
CA LEU A 84 -13.78 -3.60 -5.41
C LEU A 84 -12.98 -4.82 -4.94
N LEU A 85 -13.41 -6.02 -5.33
CA LEU A 85 -12.68 -7.27 -5.06
C LEU A 85 -11.31 -7.26 -5.73
N LEU A 86 -11.25 -6.95 -7.03
CA LEU A 86 -9.99 -6.82 -7.76
C LEU A 86 -9.06 -5.79 -7.12
N ALA A 87 -9.58 -4.66 -6.65
CA ALA A 87 -8.77 -3.69 -5.93
C ALA A 87 -8.15 -4.27 -4.65
N HIS A 88 -8.88 -5.10 -3.89
CA HIS A 88 -8.35 -5.80 -2.72
C HIS A 88 -7.25 -6.81 -3.10
N PHE A 89 -7.44 -7.54 -4.20
CA PHE A 89 -6.46 -8.47 -4.76
C PHE A 89 -5.39 -7.79 -5.62
N LYS A 90 -5.23 -6.46 -5.55
CA LYS A 90 -4.22 -5.68 -6.30
C LYS A 90 -4.28 -5.91 -7.82
N TRP A 91 -5.47 -6.13 -8.35
CA TRP A 91 -5.76 -6.44 -9.75
C TRP A 91 -5.25 -7.80 -10.24
N ASP A 92 -4.88 -8.70 -9.32
CA ASP A 92 -4.55 -10.08 -9.63
C ASP A 92 -5.83 -10.90 -9.87
N LYS A 93 -6.06 -11.25 -11.14
CA LYS A 93 -7.24 -12.02 -11.56
C LYS A 93 -7.17 -13.45 -11.04
N ASP A 94 -5.99 -14.05 -11.08
CA ASP A 94 -5.81 -15.45 -10.75
C ASP A 94 -5.97 -15.65 -9.24
N ALA A 95 -5.39 -14.78 -8.42
CA ALA A 95 -5.58 -14.81 -6.97
C ALA A 95 -7.04 -14.63 -6.55
N LEU A 96 -7.79 -13.75 -7.22
CA LEU A 96 -9.22 -13.58 -6.97
C LEU A 96 -10.00 -14.85 -7.36
N MET A 97 -9.72 -15.41 -8.54
CA MET A 97 -10.42 -16.60 -9.03
C MET A 97 -10.13 -17.83 -8.18
N GLU A 98 -8.86 -18.07 -7.85
CA GLU A 98 -8.43 -19.17 -6.97
C GLU A 98 -9.15 -19.09 -5.64
N PHE A 99 -9.10 -17.93 -4.98
CA PHE A 99 -9.78 -17.72 -3.70
C PHE A 99 -11.30 -17.92 -3.81
N TYR A 100 -11.92 -17.38 -4.86
CA TYR A 100 -13.36 -17.49 -5.07
C TYR A 100 -13.82 -18.93 -5.29
N PHE A 101 -13.07 -19.75 -6.03
CA PHE A 101 -13.42 -21.14 -6.28
C PHE A 101 -13.04 -22.08 -5.12
N GLU A 102 -12.03 -21.74 -4.32
CA GLU A 102 -11.62 -22.51 -3.15
C GLU A 102 -12.55 -22.27 -1.94
N HIS A 103 -12.83 -21.01 -1.61
CA HIS A 103 -13.57 -20.63 -0.40
C HIS A 103 -15.03 -20.24 -0.68
N GLY A 104 -15.38 -19.91 -1.91
CA GLY A 104 -16.72 -19.50 -2.29
C GLY A 104 -17.00 -18.01 -2.12
N LYS A 105 -18.19 -17.60 -2.58
CA LYS A 105 -18.61 -16.19 -2.63
C LYS A 105 -18.63 -15.53 -1.26
N THR A 106 -19.25 -16.16 -0.26
CA THR A 106 -19.46 -15.60 1.08
C THR A 106 -18.14 -15.21 1.75
N ASP A 107 -17.16 -16.11 1.70
CA ASP A 107 -15.85 -15.89 2.30
C ASP A 107 -15.03 -14.86 1.53
N THR A 108 -15.21 -14.78 0.20
CA THR A 108 -14.59 -13.75 -0.64
C THR A 108 -15.06 -12.35 -0.25
N PHE A 109 -16.37 -12.15 -0.03
CA PHE A 109 -16.90 -10.86 0.43
C PHE A 109 -16.51 -10.57 1.89
N ALA A 110 -16.52 -11.58 2.76
CA ALA A 110 -16.14 -11.43 4.16
C ALA A 110 -14.67 -11.01 4.34
N GLN A 111 -13.75 -11.67 3.62
CA GLN A 111 -12.31 -11.36 3.69
C GLN A 111 -11.99 -9.95 3.19
N THR A 112 -12.72 -9.47 2.18
CA THR A 112 -12.53 -8.13 1.62
C THR A 112 -13.26 -7.03 2.40
N GLY A 113 -14.09 -7.38 3.38
CA GLY A 113 -14.92 -6.44 4.14
C GLY A 113 -16.00 -5.75 3.29
N ILE A 114 -16.29 -6.28 2.09
CA ILE A 114 -17.29 -5.74 1.17
C ILE A 114 -18.64 -6.40 1.47
N LEU A 115 -19.70 -5.60 1.58
CA LEU A 115 -21.05 -6.13 1.73
C LEU A 115 -21.50 -6.82 0.44
N ASP A 116 -22.04 -8.04 0.56
CA ASP A 116 -22.66 -8.72 -0.57
C ASP A 116 -23.90 -7.91 -1.03
N PRO A 117 -24.04 -7.58 -2.31
CA PRO A 117 -25.24 -6.90 -2.84
C PRO A 117 -26.56 -7.58 -2.49
N MET A 118 -26.57 -8.90 -2.27
CA MET A 118 -27.77 -9.65 -1.91
C MET A 118 -28.21 -9.43 -0.46
N ASP A 119 -27.30 -9.02 0.42
CA ASP A 119 -27.57 -8.77 1.84
C ASP A 119 -28.04 -7.34 2.12
N ILE A 120 -28.19 -6.49 1.11
CA ILE A 120 -28.68 -5.11 1.29
C ILE A 120 -30.21 -5.15 1.47
N PRO A 121 -30.73 -4.88 2.68
CA PRO A 121 -32.17 -4.89 2.92
C PRO A 121 -32.82 -3.70 2.21
N GLY A 122 -33.67 -3.97 1.21
CA GLY A 122 -34.40 -2.91 0.48
C GLY A 122 -34.69 -3.20 -1.00
N LYS A 123 -34.35 -4.38 -1.51
CA LYS A 123 -34.74 -4.83 -2.85
C LYS A 123 -35.83 -5.92 -2.75
N MET A 124 -37.04 -5.52 -2.35
CA MET A 124 -38.30 -6.22 -2.63
C MET A 124 -39.32 -5.19 -3.08
#